data_AF-A0A9C6XQ45-F1
#
_entry.id   AF-A0A9C6XQ45-F1
#
_cell.length_a   1.000
_cell.length_b   1.000
_cell.length_c   1.000
_cell.angle_alpha   90.00
_cell.angle_beta   90.00
_cell.angle_gamma   90.00
#
_symmetry.space_group_name_H-M   'P 1'
#
loop_
_entity.id
_entity.type
_entity.pdbx_description
1 polymer ?
#
loop_
_entity_poly.entity_id
_entity_poly.type
_entity_poly.pdbx_seq_one_letter_code
_entity_poly.pdbx_strand_id
1 'polypeptide(L)'
;TSTGAKWHARRRLLTPTFHFRILDQFLPVFNRNATVLVKKLAAEGGRKAFDVGHYVHLCTLDTICESAMGTTVNAQEDSNSEYVQAVKT
;
A
#
# COMPACT_ATOMS: atom_id res chain seq x y z
N THR A 1 -8.90 20.26 -3.27
CA THR A 1 -7.99 20.37 -2.10
C THR A 1 -8.64 21.25 -1.02
N SER A 2 -8.34 21.06 0.27
CA SER A 2 -8.82 21.96 1.36
C SER A 2 -7.76 22.98 1.72
N THR A 3 -8.16 24.20 2.08
CA THR A 3 -7.27 25.32 2.44
C THR A 3 -7.70 25.97 3.77
N GLY A 4 -6.85 26.84 4.33
CA GLY A 4 -7.15 27.66 5.51
C GLY A 4 -7.57 26.85 6.75
N ALA A 5 -8.57 27.34 7.48
CA ALA A 5 -9.07 26.71 8.70
C ALA A 5 -9.55 25.25 8.48
N LYS A 6 -10.13 24.96 7.30
CA LYS A 6 -10.60 23.62 6.95
C LYS A 6 -9.46 22.62 6.80
N TRP A 7 -8.37 23.02 6.15
CA TRP A 7 -7.15 22.19 6.08
C TRP A 7 -6.55 21.98 7.47
N HIS A 8 -6.44 23.06 8.25
CA HIS A 8 -5.83 22.99 9.58
C HIS A 8 -6.60 22.05 10.51
N ALA A 9 -7.93 22.14 10.55
CA ALA A 9 -8.78 21.26 11.34
C ALA A 9 -8.62 19.78 10.95
N ARG A 10 -8.62 19.48 9.64
CA ARG A 10 -8.42 18.11 9.13
C ARG A 10 -7.02 17.57 9.43
N ARG A 11 -5.99 18.41 9.28
CA ARG A 11 -4.61 18.01 9.58
C ARG A 11 -4.45 17.70 11.05
N ARG A 12 -5.01 18.54 11.94
CA ARG A 12 -5.02 18.30 13.39
C ARG A 12 -5.70 16.97 13.75
N LEU A 13 -6.79 16.61 13.06
CA LEU A 13 -7.47 15.33 13.27
C LEU A 13 -6.65 14.12 12.79
N LEU A 14 -5.95 14.23 11.65
CA LEU A 14 -5.23 13.10 11.03
C LEU A 14 -3.80 12.92 11.58
N THR A 15 -3.12 13.96 12.03
CA THR A 15 -1.72 13.85 12.51
C THR A 15 -1.49 12.76 13.56
N PRO A 16 -2.39 12.52 14.55
CA PRO A 16 -2.21 11.46 15.53
C PRO A 16 -2.08 10.05 14.92
N THR A 17 -2.74 9.75 13.80
CA THR A 17 -2.71 8.40 13.19
C THR A 17 -1.37 8.04 12.57
N PHE A 18 -0.50 9.03 12.37
CA PHE A 18 0.87 8.86 11.86
C PHE A 18 1.93 8.92 12.96
N HIS A 19 1.52 8.81 14.23
CA HIS A 19 2.44 8.72 15.35
C HIS A 19 3.16 7.35 15.33
N PHE A 20 4.46 7.33 15.63
CA PHE A 20 5.31 6.13 15.51
C PHE A 20 4.73 4.88 16.20
N ARG A 21 4.17 5.03 17.41
CA ARG A 21 3.51 3.92 18.13
C ARG A 21 2.36 3.24 17.34
N ILE A 22 1.66 4.00 16.49
CA ILE A 22 0.61 3.45 15.64
C ILE A 22 1.25 2.81 14.40
N LEU A 23 2.27 3.44 13.82
CA LEU A 23 3.01 2.88 12.69
C LEU A 23 3.67 1.53 13.02
N ASP A 24 4.18 1.38 14.25
CA ASP A 24 4.76 0.12 14.74
C ASP A 24 3.74 -1.04 14.71
N GLN A 25 2.45 -0.74 14.90
CA GLN A 25 1.38 -1.74 14.83
C GLN A 25 1.15 -2.26 13.40
N PHE A 26 1.60 -1.52 12.38
CA PHE A 26 1.48 -1.90 10.98
C PHE A 26 2.70 -2.66 10.45
N LEU A 27 3.80 -2.77 11.21
CA LEU A 27 4.97 -3.55 10.81
C LEU A 27 4.64 -5.01 10.42
N PRO A 28 3.75 -5.74 11.11
CA PRO A 28 3.35 -7.08 10.67
C PRO A 28 2.71 -7.10 9.28
N VAL A 29 1.88 -6.09 8.97
CA VAL A 29 1.25 -5.91 7.64
C VAL A 29 2.31 -5.62 6.59
N PHE A 30 3.22 -4.69 6.86
CA PHE A 30 4.30 -4.33 5.94
C PHE A 30 5.20 -5.52 5.63
N ASN A 31 5.60 -6.29 6.65
CA ASN A 31 6.44 -7.46 6.50
C ASN A 31 5.75 -8.58 5.69
N ARG A 32 4.45 -8.81 5.92
CA ARG A 32 3.67 -9.77 5.14
C ARG A 32 3.62 -9.36 3.66
N ASN A 33 3.25 -8.12 3.37
CA ASN A 33 3.11 -7.65 2.00
C ASN A 33 4.46 -7.57 1.28
N ALA A 34 5.53 -7.20 1.98
CA ALA A 34 6.90 -7.24 1.47
C ALA A 34 7.37 -8.67 1.17
N THR A 35 7.00 -9.64 1.99
CA THR A 35 7.32 -11.07 1.73
C THR A 35 6.65 -11.56 0.45
N VAL A 36 5.41 -11.16 0.19
CA VAL A 36 4.72 -11.46 -1.08
C VAL A 36 5.43 -10.79 -2.25
N LEU A 37 5.78 -9.51 -2.11
CA LEU A 37 6.50 -8.76 -3.14
C LEU A 37 7.82 -9.44 -3.52
N VAL A 38 8.64 -9.81 -2.54
CA VAL A 38 9.92 -10.50 -2.76
C VAL A 38 9.70 -11.82 -3.50
N LYS A 39 8.67 -12.59 -3.16
CA LYS A 39 8.34 -13.84 -3.88
C LYS A 39 7.97 -13.59 -5.35
N LYS A 40 7.19 -12.54 -5.64
CA LYS A 40 6.82 -12.18 -7.02
C LYS A 40 8.04 -11.71 -7.82
N LEU A 41 8.91 -10.89 -7.21
CA LEU A 41 10.15 -10.43 -7.83
C LEU A 41 11.15 -11.56 -8.06
N ALA A 42 11.21 -12.55 -7.17
CA ALA A 42 12.08 -13.72 -7.35
C ALA A 42 11.70 -14.54 -8.61
N ALA A 43 10.42 -14.54 -9.00
CA ALA A 43 9.96 -15.20 -10.23
C ALA A 43 10.45 -14.51 -11.52
N GLU A 44 10.87 -13.25 -11.43
CA GLU A 44 11.49 -12.50 -12.54
C GLU A 44 12.98 -12.83 -12.72
N GLY A 45 13.53 -13.72 -11.88
CA GLY A 45 14.92 -14.16 -11.91
C GLY A 45 15.35 -14.64 -13.30
N GLY A 46 16.51 -14.16 -13.75
CA GLY A 46 17.08 -14.49 -15.06
C GLY A 46 16.74 -13.49 -16.17
N ARG A 47 15.83 -12.54 -15.95
CA ARG A 47 15.62 -11.42 -16.88
C ARG A 47 16.71 -10.36 -16.72
N LYS A 48 17.19 -9.81 -17.83
CA LYS A 48 18.21 -8.75 -17.85
C LYS A 48 17.69 -7.43 -17.23
N ALA A 49 16.40 -7.15 -17.42
CA ALA A 49 15.69 -6.01 -16.85
C ALA A 49 14.19 -6.28 -16.88
N PHE A 50 13.44 -5.72 -15.94
CA PHE A 50 11.98 -5.73 -15.90
C PHE A 50 11.48 -4.48 -15.17
N ASP A 51 10.21 -4.13 -15.37
CA ASP A 51 9.58 -3.01 -14.68
C ASP A 51 9.11 -3.44 -13.28
N VAL A 52 9.71 -2.85 -12.24
CA VAL A 52 9.34 -3.08 -10.84
C VAL A 52 8.10 -2.27 -10.44
N GLY A 53 7.76 -1.23 -11.20
CA GLY A 53 6.70 -0.29 -10.89
C GLY A 53 5.36 -0.99 -10.67
N HIS A 54 5.00 -1.92 -11.55
CA HIS A 54 3.78 -2.71 -11.41
C HIS A 54 3.71 -3.46 -10.06
N TYR A 55 4.77 -4.15 -9.68
CA TYR A 55 4.84 -4.92 -8.43
C TYR A 55 4.75 -4.03 -7.19
N VAL A 56 5.44 -2.88 -7.20
CA VAL A 56 5.40 -1.92 -6.10
C VAL A 56 4.01 -1.31 -5.95
N HIS A 57 3.30 -1.01 -7.05
CA HIS A 57 1.94 -0.48 -6.98
C HIS A 57 0.98 -1.46 -6.30
N LEU A 58 1.02 -2.74 -6.66
CA LEU A 58 0.17 -3.77 -6.04
C LEU A 58 0.49 -3.94 -4.55
N CYS A 59 1.78 -4.00 -4.18
CA CYS A 59 2.20 -4.08 -2.77
C CYS A 59 1.78 -2.84 -1.97
N THR A 60 1.84 -1.65 -2.58
CA THR A 60 1.40 -0.40 -1.95
C THR A 60 -0.11 -0.42 -1.71
N LEU A 61 -0.88 -0.94 -2.66
CA LEU A 61 -2.33 -1.04 -2.55
C LEU A 61 -2.75 -1.98 -1.41
N ASP A 62 -2.14 -3.17 -1.33
CA ASP A 62 -2.37 -4.10 -0.21
C ASP A 62 -2.02 -3.45 1.13
N THR A 63 -0.89 -2.74 1.17
CA THR A 63 -0.41 -2.09 2.40
C THR A 63 -1.35 -1.00 2.89
N ILE A 64 -1.83 -0.12 2.01
CA ILE A 64 -2.71 0.98 2.42
C ILE A 64 -4.11 0.49 2.78
N CYS A 65 -4.65 -0.50 2.04
CA CYS A 65 -5.95 -1.07 2.33
C CYS A 65 -5.95 -1.80 3.68
N GLU A 66 -4.90 -2.54 3.99
CA GLU A 66 -4.83 -3.26 5.26
C GLU A 66 -4.51 -2.35 6.45
N SER A 67 -3.58 -1.40 6.30
CA SER A 67 -3.16 -0.53 7.41
C SER A 67 -4.15 0.62 7.68
N ALA A 68 -4.61 1.33 6.65
CA ALA A 68 -5.43 2.52 6.82
C ALA A 68 -6.94 2.24 6.71
N MET A 69 -7.34 1.23 5.93
CA MET A 69 -8.76 0.94 5.67
C MET A 69 -9.25 -0.31 6.42
N GLY A 70 -8.35 -1.11 7.00
CA GLY A 70 -8.69 -2.34 7.72
C GLY A 70 -9.29 -3.43 6.83
N THR A 71 -9.00 -3.41 5.53
CA THR A 71 -9.53 -4.37 4.55
C THR A 71 -8.41 -5.02 3.76
N THR A 72 -8.54 -6.32 3.52
CA THR A 72 -7.61 -7.08 2.69
C THR A 72 -8.13 -7.16 1.26
N VAL A 73 -7.31 -6.70 0.29
CA VAL A 73 -7.66 -6.68 -1.14
C VAL A 73 -6.92 -7.78 -1.91
N ASN A 74 -5.75 -8.22 -1.44
CA ASN A 74 -4.89 -9.21 -2.09
C ASN A 74 -4.52 -8.83 -3.54
N ALA A 75 -4.24 -7.54 -3.77
CA ALA A 75 -3.89 -6.97 -5.07
C ALA A 75 -2.67 -7.63 -5.72
N GLN A 76 -1.70 -8.10 -4.92
CA GLN A 76 -0.53 -8.83 -5.44
C GLN A 76 -0.85 -10.25 -5.97
N GLU A 77 -1.96 -10.85 -5.53
CA GLU A 77 -2.40 -12.18 -5.96
C GLU A 77 -3.48 -12.10 -7.03
N ASP A 78 -4.42 -11.15 -6.91
CA ASP A 78 -5.45 -10.87 -7.91
C ASP A 78 -5.33 -9.43 -8.45
N SER A 79 -4.40 -9.27 -9.39
CA SER A 79 -4.15 -8.00 -10.09
C SER A 79 -5.25 -7.62 -11.10
N ASN A 80 -6.26 -8.47 -11.27
CA ASN A 80 -7.42 -8.25 -12.14
C ASN A 80 -8.71 -7.93 -11.37
N SER A 81 -8.66 -7.85 -10.04
CA SER A 81 -9.80 -7.44 -9.24
C SER A 81 -10.33 -6.06 -9.68
N GLU A 82 -11.65 -5.88 -9.57
CA GLU A 82 -12.34 -4.64 -9.96
C GLU A 82 -11.70 -3.41 -9.30
N TYR A 83 -11.31 -3.54 -8.02
CA TYR A 83 -10.66 -2.47 -7.28
C TYR A 83 -9.25 -2.13 -7.81
N VAL A 84 -8.44 -3.13 -8.14
CA VAL A 84 -7.10 -2.89 -8.73
C VAL A 84 -7.24 -2.19 -10.09
N GLN A 85 -8.22 -2.58 -10.89
CA GLN A 85 -8.47 -1.95 -12.19
C GLN A 85 -9.01 -0.53 -12.06
N ALA A 86 -9.88 -0.26 -11.08
CA ALA A 86 -10.39 1.07 -10.80
C ALA A 86 -9.31 2.06 -10.31
N VAL A 87 -8.24 1.55 -9.68
CA VAL A 87 -7.12 2.36 -9.15
C VAL A 87 -5.98 2.51 -10.17
N LYS A 88 -5.88 1.63 -11.18
CA LYS A 88 -4.93 1.81 -12.30
C LYS A 88 -5.28 3.10 -13.06
N THR A 89 -4.37 4.06 -13.00
CA THR A 89 -4.45 5.34 -13.73
C THR A 89 -3.42 5.36 -14.86
#